data_AF-C9L804-F1
#
_entry.id   AF-C9L804-F1
#
_cell.length_a   1.000
_cell.length_b   1.000
_cell.length_c   1.000
_cell.angle_alpha   90.00
_cell.angle_beta   90.00
_cell.angle_gamma   90.00
#
_symmetry.space_group_name_H-M   'P 1'
#
loop_
_entity.id
_entity.type
_entity.pdbx_description
1 polymer ?
#
loop_
_entity_poly.entity_id
_entity_poly.type
_entity_poly.pdbx_seq_one_letter_code
_entity_poly.pdbx_strand_id
1 'polypeptide(L)'
;MYKIVGIYNRDKLRTPRTDGKYPLRVGRCVSDKTILFATVGSPLVLQYELDECGNDYHGYYLRCSRLYRKSQIDAFTYELETKNTIYVLRKVD
;
A
#
# COMPACT_ATOMS: atom_id res chain seq x y z
N MET A 1 -8.21 7.19 -6.72
CA MET A 1 -7.94 6.10 -5.76
C MET A 1 -6.83 5.19 -6.27
N TYR A 2 -6.25 4.34 -5.41
CA TYR A 2 -5.15 3.44 -5.77
C TYR A 2 -5.42 2.01 -5.32
N LYS A 3 -5.20 1.03 -6.20
CA LYS A 3 -5.29 -0.40 -5.89
C LYS A 3 -3.94 -0.94 -5.41
N ILE A 4 -3.95 -1.72 -4.33
CA ILE A 4 -2.77 -2.49 -3.90
C ILE A 4 -2.61 -3.65 -4.87
N VAL A 5 -1.62 -3.56 -5.76
CA VAL A 5 -1.34 -4.58 -6.78
C VAL A 5 -0.24 -5.55 -6.37
N GLY A 6 0.49 -5.25 -5.30
CA GLY A 6 1.47 -6.17 -4.74
C GLY A 6 2.03 -5.70 -3.41
N ILE A 7 2.49 -6.67 -2.62
CA ILE A 7 3.16 -6.43 -1.34
C ILE A 7 4.36 -7.35 -1.26
N TYR A 8 5.54 -6.81 -0.99
CA TYR A 8 6.81 -7.54 -1.05
C TYR A 8 7.67 -7.36 0.20
N ASN A 9 8.51 -8.35 0.51
CA ASN A 9 9.54 -8.22 1.54
C ASN A 9 10.57 -7.16 1.11
N ARG A 10 10.94 -6.28 2.04
CA ARG A 10 11.94 -5.20 1.83
C ARG A 10 13.29 -5.51 2.46
N ASP A 11 13.28 -6.27 3.55
CA ASP A 11 14.46 -6.66 4.34
C ASP A 11 15.12 -7.96 3.84
N LYS A 12 14.55 -8.57 2.79
CA LYS A 12 15.01 -9.81 2.15
C LYS A 12 15.01 -9.63 0.63
N LEU A 13 15.16 -10.73 -0.09
CA LEU A 13 14.84 -10.77 -1.52
C LEU A 13 13.40 -10.27 -1.74
N ARG A 14 13.22 -9.41 -2.75
CA ARG A 14 11.94 -8.81 -3.14
C ARG A 14 10.96 -9.88 -3.64
N THR A 15 10.39 -10.59 -2.67
CA THR A 15 9.47 -11.71 -2.84
C THR A 15 8.11 -11.31 -2.30
N PRO A 16 7.00 -11.81 -2.89
CA PRO A 16 5.67 -11.53 -2.38
C PRO A 16 5.52 -11.87 -0.89
N ARG A 17 4.83 -11.01 -0.14
CA ARG A 17 4.44 -11.26 1.26
C ARG A 17 3.26 -12.23 1.28
N THR A 18 3.54 -13.50 1.53
CA THR A 18 2.52 -14.55 1.63
C THR A 18 2.07 -14.83 3.07
N ASP A 19 2.65 -14.16 4.05
CA ASP A 19 2.41 -14.39 5.47
C ASP A 19 1.26 -13.54 6.03
N GLY A 20 0.61 -14.06 7.08
CA GLY A 20 -0.41 -13.36 7.86
C GLY A 20 -1.53 -12.76 7.00
N LYS A 21 -1.88 -11.49 7.27
CA LYS A 21 -2.95 -10.78 6.56
C LYS A 21 -2.48 -10.03 5.30
N TYR A 22 -1.22 -10.18 4.88
CA TYR A 22 -0.70 -9.44 3.72
C TYR A 22 -1.37 -9.87 2.41
N PRO A 23 -1.54 -11.17 2.11
CA PRO A 23 -2.24 -11.60 0.89
C PRO A 23 -3.64 -11.02 0.75
N LEU A 24 -4.39 -10.96 1.87
CA LEU A 24 -5.78 -10.45 1.91
C LEU A 24 -5.91 -8.96 1.59
N ARG A 25 -4.81 -8.22 1.52
CA ARG A 25 -4.82 -6.78 1.20
C ARG A 25 -4.58 -6.51 -0.28
N VAL A 26 -4.01 -7.46 -1.01
CA VAL A 26 -3.82 -7.32 -2.45
C VAL A 26 -5.21 -7.33 -3.09
N GLY A 27 -5.44 -6.36 -3.98
CA GLY A 27 -6.75 -6.14 -4.59
C GLY A 27 -7.53 -5.00 -3.95
N ARG A 28 -7.31 -4.69 -2.67
CA ARG A 28 -7.99 -3.59 -1.99
C ARG A 28 -7.59 -2.24 -2.56
N CYS A 29 -8.49 -1.27 -2.45
CA CYS A 29 -8.24 0.09 -2.86
C CYS A 29 -8.08 1.02 -1.66
N VAL A 30 -7.21 2.00 -1.82
CA VAL A 30 -6.95 3.07 -0.85
C VAL A 30 -7.24 4.42 -1.47
N SER A 31 -7.63 5.38 -0.64
CA SER A 31 -7.89 6.75 -1.05
C SER A 31 -6.65 7.43 -1.63
N ASP A 32 -6.85 8.47 -2.44
CA ASP A 32 -5.75 9.30 -2.95
C ASP A 32 -4.98 10.00 -1.82
N LYS A 33 -5.62 10.20 -0.66
CA LYS A 33 -5.00 10.73 0.56
C LYS A 33 -3.87 9.84 1.06
N THR A 34 -3.94 8.52 0.84
CA THR A 34 -2.85 7.59 1.17
C THR A 34 -1.56 8.00 0.46
N ILE A 35 -1.63 8.31 -0.84
CA ILE A 35 -0.46 8.76 -1.60
C ILE A 35 -0.07 10.18 -1.18
N LEU A 36 -1.03 11.10 -1.06
CA LEU A 36 -0.77 12.50 -0.72
C LEU A 36 -0.04 12.66 0.62
N PHE A 37 -0.45 11.93 1.65
CA PHE A 37 0.08 12.03 3.02
C PHE A 37 1.15 11.00 3.36
N ALA A 38 1.56 10.15 2.41
CA ALA A 38 2.70 9.25 2.58
C ALA A 38 4.02 10.04 2.63
N THR A 39 4.37 10.53 3.82
CA THR A 39 5.58 11.31 4.09
C THR A 39 6.68 10.44 4.67
N VAL A 40 7.87 10.47 4.07
CA VAL A 40 9.06 9.76 4.58
C VAL A 40 9.37 10.23 6.00
N GLY A 41 9.66 9.29 6.90
CA GLY A 41 9.87 9.57 8.32
C GLY A 41 8.60 9.52 9.17
N SER A 42 7.41 9.47 8.57
CA SER A 42 6.13 9.31 9.27
C SER A 42 5.57 7.89 9.13
N PRO A 43 4.67 7.42 10.00
CA PRO A 43 3.94 6.16 9.78
C PRO A 43 3.18 6.18 8.46
N LEU A 44 3.32 5.12 7.65
CA LEU A 44 2.47 4.95 6.47
C LEU A 44 1.05 4.61 6.93
N VAL A 45 0.05 5.33 6.42
CA VAL A 45 -1.36 5.03 6.65
C VAL A 45 -2.00 4.65 5.32
N LEU A 46 -2.51 3.42 5.24
CA LEU A 46 -3.36 2.96 4.13
C LEU A 46 -4.81 3.23 4.52
N GLN A 47 -5.41 4.27 3.96
CA GLN A 47 -6.82 4.59 4.17
C GLN A 47 -7.65 3.83 3.13
N TYR A 48 -8.35 2.79 3.56
CA TYR A 48 -9.07 1.92 2.64
C TYR A 48 -10.41 2.51 2.20
N GLU A 49 -10.76 2.11 0.98
CA GLU A 49 -11.87 2.65 0.20
C GLU A 49 -12.74 1.47 -0.28
N LEU A 50 -12.11 0.48 -0.94
CA LEU A 50 -12.76 -0.77 -1.38
C LEU A 50 -11.98 -2.00 -0.90
N ASP A 51 -12.68 -3.11 -0.65
CA ASP A 51 -12.08 -4.41 -0.40
C ASP A 51 -11.53 -5.06 -1.70
N GLU A 52 -11.01 -6.28 -1.60
CA GLU A 52 -10.44 -7.00 -2.75
C GLU A 52 -11.48 -7.42 -3.80
N CYS A 53 -12.76 -7.48 -3.43
CA CYS A 53 -13.90 -7.81 -4.29
C CYS A 53 -14.57 -6.55 -4.88
N GLY A 54 -14.16 -5.35 -4.46
CA GLY A 54 -14.73 -4.08 -4.90
C GLY A 54 -15.92 -3.61 -4.07
N ASN A 55 -16.19 -4.24 -2.92
CA ASN A 55 -17.22 -3.76 -2.00
C ASN A 55 -16.71 -2.57 -1.19
N ASP A 56 -17.64 -1.75 -0.69
CA ASP A 56 -17.33 -0.65 0.21
C ASP A 56 -16.54 -1.14 1.44
N TYR A 57 -15.40 -0.48 1.67
CA TYR A 57 -14.54 -0.72 2.82
C TYR A 57 -14.04 0.61 3.43
N HIS A 58 -14.80 1.69 3.23
CA HIS A 58 -14.52 3.00 3.81
C HIS A 58 -14.52 2.96 5.35
N GLY A 59 -13.80 3.91 5.96
CA GLY A 59 -13.67 4.03 7.42
C GLY A 59 -12.63 3.11 8.06
N TYR A 60 -12.19 2.06 7.35
CA TYR A 60 -11.09 1.22 7.78
C TYR A 60 -9.74 1.78 7.33
N TYR A 61 -8.73 1.67 8.19
CA TYR A 61 -7.35 2.04 7.84
C TYR A 61 -6.35 1.06 8.42
N LEU A 62 -5.18 0.97 7.77
CA LEU A 62 -4.02 0.30 8.33
C LEU A 62 -2.94 1.33 8.63
N ARG A 63 -2.57 1.44 9.91
CA ARG A 63 -1.37 2.17 10.32
C ARG A 63 -0.17 1.22 10.29
N CYS A 64 0.71 1.44 9.34
CA CYS A 64 1.96 0.70 9.17
C CYS A 64 3.10 1.33 9.99
N SER A 65 4.28 0.72 9.92
CA SER A 65 5.51 1.32 10.46
C SER A 65 5.93 2.55 9.65
N ARG A 66 7.00 3.21 10.13
CA ARG A 66 7.58 4.40 9.49
C ARG A 66 7.88 4.12 8.00
N LEU A 67 7.49 5.06 7.15
CA LEU A 67 7.81 5.09 5.74
C LEU A 67 9.28 5.50 5.57
N TYR A 68 10.05 4.67 4.89
CA TYR A 68 11.46 4.91 4.59
C TYR A 68 11.65 5.47 3.19
N ARG A 69 10.79 5.09 2.25
CA ARG A 69 10.87 5.56 0.87
C ARG A 69 9.49 5.61 0.22
N LYS A 70 9.27 6.66 -0.55
CA LYS A 70 8.18 6.80 -1.52
C LYS A 70 8.80 6.99 -2.88
N SER A 71 8.41 6.17 -3.85
CA SER A 71 8.94 6.27 -5.21
C SER A 71 7.81 6.14 -6.21
N GLN A 72 7.79 7.04 -7.19
CA GLN A 72 6.91 6.94 -8.33
C GLN A 72 7.66 6.15 -9.41
N ILE A 73 7.14 4.99 -9.77
CA ILE A 73 7.78 4.08 -10.73
C ILE A 73 7.41 4.50 -12.16
N ASP A 74 6.16 4.89 -12.35
CA ASP A 74 5.61 5.41 -13.60
C ASP A 74 4.47 6.41 -13.30
N ALA A 75 3.77 6.88 -14.34
CA ALA A 75 2.69 7.86 -14.20
C ALA A 75 1.54 7.41 -13.26
N PHE A 76 1.37 6.11 -13.05
CA PHE A 76 0.25 5.51 -12.32
C PHE A 76 0.66 4.66 -11.13
N THR A 77 1.94 4.29 -11.00
CA THR A 77 2.42 3.34 -9.99
C THR A 77 3.33 3.99 -8.96
N TYR A 78 3.01 3.77 -7.68
CA TYR A 78 3.83 4.17 -6.54
C TYR A 78 4.29 2.95 -5.74
N GLU A 79 5.54 3.02 -5.28
CA GLU A 79 6.10 2.13 -4.27
C GLU A 79 6.26 2.86 -2.94
N LEU A 80 5.69 2.29 -1.89
CA LEU A 80 5.78 2.78 -0.52
C LEU A 80 6.52 1.74 0.33
N GLU A 81 7.76 2.05 0.70
CA GLU A 81 8.61 1.16 1.48
C GLU A 81 8.57 1.53 2.95
N THR A 82 8.20 0.56 3.78
CA THR A 82 8.32 0.59 5.24
C THR A 82 9.54 -0.26 5.66
N LYS A 83 9.75 -0.50 6.97
CA LYS A 83 10.93 -1.21 7.48
C LYS A 83 11.18 -2.56 6.78
N ASN A 84 10.13 -3.34 6.58
CA ASN A 84 10.18 -4.72 6.08
C ASN A 84 9.22 -5.00 4.92
N THR A 85 8.42 -4.01 4.52
CA THR A 85 7.35 -4.21 3.54
C THR A 85 7.38 -3.13 2.47
N ILE A 86 7.27 -3.53 1.20
CA ILE A 86 7.03 -2.65 0.05
C ILE A 86 5.59 -2.83 -0.38
N TYR A 87 4.81 -1.75 -0.40
CA TYR A 87 3.47 -1.72 -1.01
C TYR A 87 3.56 -1.13 -2.41
N VAL A 88 3.04 -1.83 -3.41
CA VAL A 88 2.92 -1.35 -4.79
C VAL A 88 1.47 -0.96 -5.04
N LEU A 89 1.27 0.31 -5.35
CA LEU A 89 -0.02 0.96 -5.49
C LEU A 89 -0.17 1.48 -6.91
N ARG A 90 -1.20 1.02 -7.63
CA ARG A 90 -1.51 1.47 -8.99
C ARG A 90 -2.77 2.33 -8.98
N LYS A 91 -2.71 3.51 -9.59
CA LYS A 91 -3.87 4.38 -9.77
C LYS A 91 -4.93 3.64 -10.56
N VAL A 92 -6.18 3.73 -10.11
CA VAL A 92 -7.34 3.23 -10.85
C VAL A 92 -8.29 4.41 -11.07
N ASP A 93 -8.94 4.39 -12.22
CA ASP A 93 -9.88 5.42 -12.67
C ASP A 93 -11.20 5.35 -11.88
#